data_AF-A0A1L8E248-F1
#
_entry.id   AF-A0A1L8E248-F1
#
_cell.length_a   1.000
_cell.length_b   1.000
_cell.length_c   1.000
_cell.angle_alpha   90.00
_cell.angle_beta   90.00
_cell.angle_gamma   90.00
#
_symmetry.space_group_name_H-M   'P 1'
#
loop_
_entity.id
_entity.type
_entity.pdbx_description
1 polymer ?
#
loop_
_entity_poly.entity_id
_entity_poly.type
_entity_poly.pdbx_seq_one_letter_code
_entity_poly.pdbx_strand_id
1 'polypeptide(L)'
;MFIFRNLCATMTSTYIGGVEGGATHSKLIICNDSGDIVASIVGPGTNHWMVGIPECARRIAEMATKAKTAANIPQTLKLQCLGLSLSGCEQEATNKGLESELKKLFPNLAENYVVCSDTVGSIATVSPLGGLVLISGTGSNALLRNPCGSVYNCGGWGHIMGDEGSAWWISHRAMKIVFDDEDNFAKSQFPTNTVWQLMKEHFSVETRLDLLDHCYAKFDKPFFAGLCHKLAVAAVDGDPLCQQLFTDAGRLLARAIIALLPRVSEELVRSGELSIVCVGSVWLSWELLKMGFIKEMNTTTITYGLTLKRLTQTMALGATYLAADAIEFNLPRDYAKNYEIFYKHHNSIAVNGNGIE
;
A
#
# COMPACT_ATOMS: atom_id res chain seq x y z
N MET A 1 -38.71 -16.32 50.60
CA MET A 1 -38.87 -15.64 49.31
C MET A 1 -37.53 -14.97 48.98
N PHE A 2 -36.61 -15.71 48.37
CA PHE A 2 -35.27 -15.22 48.02
C PHE A 2 -35.32 -14.68 46.59
N ILE A 3 -35.10 -13.38 46.44
CA ILE A 3 -35.00 -12.70 45.15
C ILE A 3 -33.59 -12.92 44.63
N PHE A 4 -33.44 -13.77 43.60
CA PHE A 4 -32.25 -13.80 42.78
C PHE A 4 -32.21 -12.53 41.92
N ARG A 5 -31.40 -11.55 42.32
CA ARG A 5 -30.94 -10.48 41.43
C ARG A 5 -29.94 -11.10 40.45
N ASN A 6 -30.36 -11.30 39.22
CA ASN A 6 -29.45 -11.50 38.09
C ASN A 6 -28.55 -10.27 37.98
N LEU A 7 -27.31 -10.38 38.48
CA LEU A 7 -26.20 -9.55 38.03
C LEU A 7 -25.89 -9.95 36.59
N CYS A 8 -26.64 -9.38 35.64
CA CYS A 8 -26.16 -9.26 34.27
C CYS A 8 -25.02 -8.24 34.33
N ALA A 9 -23.78 -8.73 34.50
CA ALA A 9 -22.61 -7.94 34.21
C ALA A 9 -22.72 -7.54 32.73
N THR A 10 -23.14 -6.30 32.46
CA THR A 10 -22.99 -5.70 31.14
C THR A 10 -21.50 -5.62 30.89
N MET A 11 -20.93 -6.66 30.25
CA MET A 11 -19.61 -6.53 29.64
C MET A 11 -19.72 -5.38 28.66
N THR A 12 -19.09 -4.26 28.98
CA THR A 12 -18.94 -3.16 28.05
C THR A 12 -18.13 -3.69 26.88
N SER A 13 -18.79 -3.98 25.77
CA SER A 13 -18.13 -4.47 24.56
C SER A 13 -17.00 -3.53 24.17
N THR A 14 -15.79 -4.06 24.09
CA THR A 14 -14.61 -3.31 23.69
C THR A 14 -14.61 -3.15 22.18
N TYR A 15 -14.38 -1.93 21.71
CA TYR A 15 -14.28 -1.61 20.29
C TYR A 15 -12.93 -0.99 19.98
N ILE A 16 -12.27 -1.50 18.94
CA ILE A 16 -10.99 -0.99 18.44
C ILE A 16 -11.19 -0.61 16.98
N GLY A 17 -10.73 0.58 16.61
CA GLY A 17 -10.79 1.07 15.25
C GLY A 17 -9.44 0.96 14.54
N GLY A 18 -9.50 0.88 13.22
CA GLY A 18 -8.34 0.98 12.34
C GLY A 18 -8.65 1.79 11.11
N VAL A 19 -7.70 2.57 10.64
CA VAL A 19 -7.80 3.39 9.42
C VAL A 19 -6.64 3.06 8.50
N GLU A 20 -6.93 2.72 7.25
CA GLU A 20 -5.98 2.87 6.15
C GLU A 20 -6.27 4.19 5.43
N GLY A 21 -5.24 4.97 5.15
CA GLY A 21 -5.40 6.28 4.53
C GLY A 21 -4.37 6.56 3.46
N GLY A 22 -4.82 6.80 2.24
CA GLY A 22 -3.97 7.18 1.11
C GLY A 22 -4.20 8.62 0.66
N ALA A 23 -3.64 8.96 -0.50
CA ALA A 23 -3.82 10.26 -1.14
C ALA A 23 -5.27 10.50 -1.63
N THR A 24 -5.91 9.47 -2.20
CA THR A 24 -7.21 9.60 -2.87
C THR A 24 -8.38 9.12 -2.01
N HIS A 25 -8.22 7.99 -1.33
CA HIS A 25 -9.26 7.35 -0.54
C HIS A 25 -8.70 6.81 0.78
N SER A 26 -9.60 6.56 1.72
CA SER A 26 -9.31 5.96 3.02
C SER A 26 -10.40 4.96 3.37
N LYS A 27 -10.10 4.02 4.27
CA LYS A 27 -11.08 3.08 4.81
C LYS A 27 -10.88 2.96 6.31
N LEU A 28 -11.99 3.01 7.06
CA LEU A 28 -12.03 2.81 8.50
C LEU A 28 -12.83 1.56 8.80
N ILE A 29 -12.34 0.73 9.70
CA ILE A 29 -13.08 -0.38 10.28
C ILE A 29 -13.18 -0.24 11.80
N ILE A 30 -14.18 -0.88 12.38
CA ILE A 30 -14.30 -1.09 13.83
C ILE A 30 -14.42 -2.60 14.05
N CYS A 31 -13.61 -3.14 14.95
CA CYS A 31 -13.69 -4.51 15.43
C CYS A 31 -14.27 -4.56 16.86
N ASN A 32 -15.03 -5.61 17.16
CA ASN A 32 -15.42 -5.96 18.52
C ASN A 32 -14.29 -6.76 19.23
N ASP A 33 -14.54 -7.17 20.47
CA ASP A 33 -13.62 -7.99 21.29
C ASP A 33 -13.34 -9.39 20.72
N SER A 34 -14.24 -9.91 19.87
CA SER A 34 -14.10 -11.19 19.19
C SER A 34 -13.26 -11.10 17.90
N GLY A 35 -12.84 -9.90 17.50
CA GLY A 35 -12.10 -9.64 16.27
C GLY A 35 -12.97 -9.44 15.03
N ASP A 36 -14.31 -9.50 15.16
CA ASP A 36 -15.23 -9.34 14.05
C ASP A 36 -15.32 -7.87 13.63
N ILE A 37 -15.28 -7.63 12.32
CA ILE A 37 -15.49 -6.29 11.75
C ILE A 37 -16.99 -5.96 11.82
N VAL A 38 -17.36 -5.06 12.74
CA VAL A 38 -18.75 -4.63 12.97
C VAL A 38 -19.15 -3.38 12.16
N ALA A 39 -18.18 -2.64 11.63
CA ALA A 39 -18.41 -1.57 10.67
C ALA A 39 -17.22 -1.41 9.72
N SER A 40 -17.51 -0.96 8.49
CA SER A 40 -16.52 -0.64 7.46
C SER A 40 -17.02 0.57 6.65
N ILE A 41 -16.27 1.67 6.69
CA ILE A 41 -16.63 2.93 6.02
C ILE A 41 -15.50 3.36 5.10
N VAL A 42 -15.85 3.73 3.86
CA VAL A 42 -14.94 4.40 2.92
C VAL A 42 -15.06 5.90 3.10
N GLY A 43 -13.94 6.61 2.98
CA GLY A 43 -13.88 8.07 3.05
C GLY A 43 -12.85 8.67 2.10
N PRO A 44 -12.73 10.01 2.12
CA PRO A 44 -11.76 10.73 1.30
C PRO A 44 -10.32 10.43 1.74
N GLY A 45 -9.34 10.75 0.89
CA GLY A 45 -7.92 10.62 1.22
C GLY A 45 -7.52 11.40 2.48
N THR A 46 -6.59 10.86 3.25
CA THR A 46 -6.11 11.41 4.53
C THR A 46 -4.60 11.62 4.53
N ASN A 47 -3.99 11.81 3.36
CA ASN A 47 -2.59 12.23 3.29
C ASN A 47 -2.47 13.69 3.76
N HIS A 48 -1.93 13.88 4.96
CA HIS A 48 -1.83 15.19 5.60
C HIS A 48 -0.94 16.18 4.84
N TRP A 49 0.00 15.73 4.00
CA TRP A 49 0.81 16.62 3.14
C TRP A 49 -0.04 17.35 2.10
N MET A 50 -1.16 16.76 1.68
CA MET A 50 -2.05 17.34 0.68
C MET A 50 -3.13 18.24 1.28
N VAL A 51 -3.64 17.86 2.46
CA VAL A 51 -4.85 18.50 3.03
C VAL A 51 -4.61 19.22 4.34
N GLY A 52 -3.45 19.03 4.96
CA GLY A 52 -3.13 19.52 6.31
C GLY A 52 -3.63 18.60 7.43
N ILE A 53 -2.96 18.67 8.58
CA ILE A 53 -3.27 17.86 9.76
C ILE A 53 -4.72 18.09 10.28
N PRO A 54 -5.23 19.34 10.41
CA PRO A 54 -6.58 19.55 10.93
C PRO A 54 -7.68 18.92 10.06
N GLU A 55 -7.57 19.04 8.74
CA GLU A 55 -8.52 18.46 7.80
C GLU A 55 -8.42 16.93 7.77
N CYS A 56 -7.19 16.38 7.87
CA CYS A 56 -6.99 14.95 8.04
C CYS A 56 -7.70 14.41 9.29
N ALA A 57 -7.51 15.08 10.45
CA ALA A 57 -8.17 14.72 11.70
C ALA A 57 -9.70 14.77 11.57
N ARG A 58 -10.26 15.81 10.93
CA ARG A 58 -11.70 15.95 10.69
C ARG A 58 -12.25 14.78 9.86
N ARG A 59 -11.58 14.43 8.75
CA ARG A 59 -11.99 13.30 7.88
C ARG A 59 -12.02 11.99 8.64
N ILE A 60 -11.00 11.72 9.46
CA ILE A 60 -10.94 10.52 10.30
C ILE A 60 -12.09 10.49 11.31
N ALA A 61 -12.35 11.60 12.00
CA ALA A 61 -13.42 11.70 12.98
C ALA A 61 -14.82 11.50 12.36
N GLU A 62 -15.04 12.02 11.17
CA GLU A 62 -16.29 11.82 10.42
C GLU A 62 -16.49 10.37 10.00
N MET A 63 -15.42 9.70 9.53
CA MET A 63 -15.47 8.27 9.21
C MET A 63 -15.79 7.44 10.45
N ALA A 64 -15.17 7.75 11.59
CA ALA A 64 -15.40 7.04 12.84
C ALA A 64 -16.82 7.26 13.36
N THR A 65 -17.35 8.48 13.27
CA THR A 65 -18.74 8.79 13.60
C THR A 65 -19.72 7.97 12.75
N LYS A 66 -19.49 7.92 11.43
CA LYS A 66 -20.30 7.11 10.50
C LYS A 66 -20.21 5.61 10.82
N ALA A 67 -19.02 5.11 11.15
CA ALA A 67 -18.81 3.71 11.49
C ALA A 67 -19.51 3.31 12.80
N LYS A 68 -19.44 4.17 13.83
CA LYS A 68 -20.17 3.97 15.08
C LYS A 68 -21.68 3.91 14.85
N THR A 69 -22.23 4.81 14.03
CA THR A 69 -23.64 4.77 13.65
C THR A 69 -24.00 3.47 12.93
N ALA A 70 -23.18 3.03 11.95
CA ALA A 70 -23.42 1.80 11.20
C ALA A 70 -23.39 0.53 12.08
N ALA A 71 -22.55 0.52 13.11
CA ALA A 71 -22.44 -0.57 14.08
C ALA A 71 -23.41 -0.45 15.28
N ASN A 72 -24.29 0.56 15.31
CA ASN A 72 -25.15 0.88 16.46
C ASN A 72 -24.38 1.12 17.77
N ILE A 73 -23.16 1.65 17.66
CA ILE A 73 -22.32 2.04 18.79
C ILE A 73 -22.70 3.48 19.21
N PRO A 74 -23.00 3.73 20.51
CA PRO A 74 -23.27 5.08 20.99
C PRO A 74 -22.11 6.04 20.66
N GLN A 75 -22.43 7.23 20.15
CA GLN A 75 -21.41 8.23 19.83
C GLN A 75 -20.59 8.68 21.06
N THR A 76 -21.18 8.57 22.25
CA THR A 76 -20.53 8.84 23.55
C THR A 76 -19.55 7.76 23.98
N LEU A 77 -19.65 6.53 23.45
CA LEU A 77 -18.73 5.44 23.79
C LEU A 77 -17.44 5.61 23.01
N LYS A 78 -16.33 5.93 23.66
CA LYS A 78 -15.02 6.02 23.00
C LYS A 78 -14.55 4.65 22.51
N LEU A 79 -13.88 4.62 21.37
CA LEU A 79 -13.08 3.45 21.00
C LEU A 79 -11.91 3.31 21.99
N GLN A 80 -11.54 2.09 22.37
CA GLN A 80 -10.42 1.87 23.29
C GLN A 80 -9.09 2.35 22.66
N CYS A 81 -8.93 2.09 21.37
CA CYS A 81 -7.82 2.59 20.59
C CYS A 81 -8.25 2.76 19.13
N LEU A 82 -7.67 3.75 18.44
CA LEU A 82 -7.80 3.96 17.01
C LEU A 82 -6.42 3.91 16.35
N GLY A 83 -6.17 2.86 15.57
CA GLY A 83 -4.97 2.73 14.74
C GLY A 83 -5.11 3.51 13.44
N LEU A 84 -4.07 4.23 13.05
CA LEU A 84 -4.02 5.09 11.87
C LEU A 84 -2.78 4.71 11.05
N SER A 85 -2.98 3.96 9.97
CA SER A 85 -1.93 3.61 9.00
C SER A 85 -2.10 4.48 7.75
N LEU A 86 -1.41 5.62 7.72
CA LEU A 86 -1.65 6.68 6.75
C LEU A 86 -0.39 6.99 5.92
N SER A 87 -0.58 7.26 4.63
CA SER A 87 0.46 7.81 3.76
C SER A 87 0.92 9.19 4.27
N GLY A 88 2.23 9.38 4.43
CA GLY A 88 2.83 10.59 5.01
C GLY A 88 3.11 10.49 6.52
N CYS A 89 2.68 9.43 7.20
CA CYS A 89 2.89 9.25 8.64
C CYS A 89 4.17 8.45 8.97
N GLU A 90 5.29 8.79 8.34
CA GLU A 90 6.59 8.14 8.55
C GLU A 90 7.38 8.74 9.73
N GLN A 91 7.14 10.01 10.06
CA GLN A 91 7.89 10.73 11.09
C GLN A 91 7.11 10.83 12.41
N GLU A 92 7.77 10.53 13.52
CA GLU A 92 7.16 10.56 14.86
C GLU A 92 6.59 11.93 15.22
N ALA A 93 7.25 13.03 14.81
CA ALA A 93 6.77 14.39 15.06
C ALA A 93 5.41 14.66 14.39
N THR A 94 5.27 14.28 13.11
CA THR A 94 4.00 14.36 12.37
C THR A 94 2.92 13.51 13.01
N ASN A 95 3.28 12.28 13.39
CA ASN A 95 2.36 11.31 14.00
C ASN A 95 1.80 11.83 15.34
N LYS A 96 2.66 12.39 16.19
CA LYS A 96 2.26 13.07 17.43
C LYS A 96 1.41 14.32 17.18
N GLY A 97 1.71 15.06 16.11
CA GLY A 97 0.92 16.22 15.70
C GLY A 97 -0.52 15.85 15.35
N LEU A 98 -0.70 14.78 14.54
CA LEU A 98 -2.02 14.30 14.18
C LEU A 98 -2.79 13.72 15.38
N GLU A 99 -2.14 12.93 16.23
CA GLU A 99 -2.74 12.42 17.46
C GLU A 99 -3.21 13.56 18.37
N SER A 100 -2.36 14.58 18.58
CA SER A 100 -2.68 15.73 19.42
C SER A 100 -3.89 16.51 18.88
N GLU A 101 -3.96 16.70 17.55
CA GLU A 101 -5.07 17.39 16.91
C GLU A 101 -6.38 16.59 17.04
N LEU A 102 -6.33 15.26 16.89
CA LEU A 102 -7.49 14.39 17.12
C LEU A 102 -7.98 14.46 18.57
N LYS A 103 -7.08 14.38 19.55
CA LYS A 103 -7.44 14.51 20.98
C LYS A 103 -8.03 15.88 21.31
N LYS A 104 -7.51 16.94 20.70
CA LYS A 104 -7.97 18.32 20.90
C LYS A 104 -9.35 18.58 20.29
N LEU A 105 -9.54 18.21 19.03
CA LEU A 105 -10.79 18.50 18.29
C LEU A 105 -11.90 17.49 18.59
N PHE A 106 -11.55 16.24 18.88
CA PHE A 106 -12.49 15.12 19.03
C PHE A 106 -12.19 14.27 20.29
N PRO A 107 -12.24 14.85 21.51
CA PRO A 107 -11.82 14.19 22.75
C PRO A 107 -12.63 12.93 23.12
N ASN A 108 -13.80 12.75 22.51
CA ASN A 108 -14.71 11.61 22.74
C ASN A 108 -14.64 10.54 21.63
N LEU A 109 -13.67 10.62 20.72
CA LEU A 109 -13.56 9.68 19.62
C LEU A 109 -12.94 8.34 20.05
N ALA A 110 -11.74 8.39 20.65
CA ALA A 110 -11.00 7.25 21.15
C ALA A 110 -10.17 7.63 22.39
N GLU A 111 -9.90 6.66 23.27
CA GLU A 111 -9.02 6.86 24.43
C GLU A 111 -7.55 6.94 24.02
N ASN A 112 -7.13 6.05 23.11
CA ASN A 112 -5.76 5.95 22.62
C ASN A 112 -5.69 6.01 21.09
N TYR A 113 -4.53 6.39 20.57
CA TYR A 113 -4.24 6.41 19.15
C TYR A 113 -2.88 5.77 18.88
N VAL A 114 -2.77 5.09 17.73
CA VAL A 114 -1.49 4.63 17.21
C VAL A 114 -1.38 5.15 15.79
N VAL A 115 -0.35 5.93 15.48
CA VAL A 115 -0.16 6.51 14.16
C VAL A 115 1.12 5.98 13.53
N CYS A 116 1.00 5.39 12.35
CA CYS A 116 2.12 4.85 11.57
C CYS A 116 1.90 5.05 10.07
N SER A 117 2.91 4.69 9.27
CA SER A 117 2.78 4.71 7.82
C SER A 117 1.85 3.59 7.33
N ASP A 118 1.29 3.79 6.14
CA ASP A 118 0.51 2.80 5.37
C ASP A 118 1.27 1.47 5.16
N THR A 119 2.56 1.56 4.91
CA THR A 119 3.50 0.43 4.77
C THR A 119 3.56 -0.44 6.02
N VAL A 120 3.59 0.15 7.22
CA VAL A 120 3.60 -0.60 8.48
C VAL A 120 2.27 -1.31 8.70
N GLY A 121 1.13 -0.63 8.44
CA GLY A 121 -0.20 -1.24 8.51
C GLY A 121 -0.38 -2.42 7.54
N SER A 122 0.17 -2.30 6.33
CA SER A 122 0.16 -3.36 5.32
C SER A 122 0.85 -4.63 5.81
N ILE A 123 2.04 -4.49 6.40
CA ILE A 123 2.80 -5.61 6.98
C ILE A 123 2.04 -6.21 8.17
N ALA A 124 1.55 -5.35 9.07
CA ALA A 124 0.81 -5.77 10.25
C ALA A 124 -0.47 -6.53 9.92
N THR A 125 -1.04 -6.35 8.73
CA THR A 125 -2.23 -7.09 8.27
C THR A 125 -1.92 -8.56 7.97
N VAL A 126 -0.68 -8.91 7.60
CA VAL A 126 -0.31 -10.28 7.16
C VAL A 126 0.59 -11.03 8.14
N SER A 127 1.28 -10.32 9.03
CA SER A 127 2.31 -10.91 9.89
C SER A 127 2.51 -10.10 11.17
N PRO A 128 2.57 -10.75 12.35
CA PRO A 128 2.95 -10.10 13.59
C PRO A 128 4.46 -9.89 13.72
N LEU A 129 5.28 -10.64 12.95
CA LEU A 129 6.74 -10.62 13.05
C LEU A 129 7.38 -9.49 12.23
N GLY A 130 6.63 -8.84 11.35
CA GLY A 130 7.17 -7.98 10.31
C GLY A 130 7.17 -8.66 8.94
N GLY A 131 7.90 -8.09 7.99
CA GLY A 131 7.84 -8.49 6.59
C GLY A 131 8.36 -7.40 5.67
N LEU A 132 8.25 -7.64 4.37
CA LEU A 132 8.50 -6.65 3.34
C LEU A 132 7.16 -6.28 2.69
N VAL A 133 6.92 -4.99 2.47
CA VAL A 133 5.83 -4.49 1.62
C VAL A 133 6.42 -3.82 0.40
N LEU A 134 5.82 -4.07 -0.76
CA LEU A 134 6.15 -3.41 -2.01
C LEU A 134 4.88 -2.79 -2.60
N ILE A 135 4.80 -1.48 -2.48
CA ILE A 135 3.71 -0.66 -2.98
C ILE A 135 4.00 -0.29 -4.44
N SER A 136 3.03 -0.52 -5.32
CA SER A 136 2.98 0.03 -6.67
C SER A 136 1.54 0.42 -7.03
N GLY A 137 1.22 1.70 -6.85
CA GLY A 137 -0.04 2.34 -7.20
C GLY A 137 0.24 3.62 -7.99
N THR A 138 -0.35 4.76 -7.60
CA THR A 138 0.00 6.07 -8.18
C THR A 138 1.49 6.41 -7.99
N GLY A 139 2.09 5.99 -6.88
CA GLY A 139 3.53 6.00 -6.63
C GLY A 139 4.03 4.60 -6.24
N SER A 140 5.29 4.48 -5.84
CA SER A 140 5.87 3.21 -5.38
C SER A 140 6.76 3.39 -4.15
N ASN A 141 6.82 2.34 -3.33
CA ASN A 141 7.67 2.29 -2.14
C ASN A 141 7.91 0.83 -1.74
N ALA A 142 9.13 0.50 -1.29
CA ALA A 142 9.43 -0.77 -0.66
C ALA A 142 9.87 -0.51 0.79
N LEU A 143 9.24 -1.21 1.75
CA LEU A 143 9.60 -1.13 3.17
C LEU A 143 9.81 -2.52 3.73
N LEU A 144 10.94 -2.73 4.40
CA LEU A 144 11.25 -3.88 5.22
C LEU A 144 11.11 -3.51 6.70
N ARG A 145 10.38 -4.34 7.46
CA ARG A 145 10.33 -4.27 8.92
C ARG A 145 10.76 -5.62 9.50
N ASN A 146 11.84 -5.64 10.26
CA ASN A 146 12.31 -6.83 10.97
C ASN A 146 11.60 -6.98 12.34
N PRO A 147 11.62 -8.19 12.95
CA PRO A 147 11.03 -8.45 14.27
C PRO A 147 11.57 -7.54 15.38
N CYS A 148 12.86 -7.18 15.33
CA CYS A 148 13.49 -6.25 16.29
C CYS A 148 13.03 -4.78 16.16
N GLY A 149 12.13 -4.48 15.21
CA GLY A 149 11.60 -3.15 14.97
C GLY A 149 12.42 -2.29 14.01
N SER A 150 13.59 -2.76 13.54
CA SER A 150 14.36 -2.02 12.54
C SER A 150 13.58 -1.90 11.22
N VAL A 151 13.57 -0.71 10.64
CA VAL A 151 12.88 -0.40 9.39
C VAL A 151 13.87 0.07 8.33
N TYR A 152 13.73 -0.45 7.11
CA TYR A 152 14.54 -0.06 5.95
C TYR A 152 13.62 0.22 4.76
N ASN A 153 13.88 1.30 4.03
CA ASN A 153 13.10 1.71 2.86
C ASN A 153 13.94 1.76 1.58
N CYS A 154 13.31 1.48 0.44
CA CYS A 154 13.83 1.72 -0.89
C CYS A 154 12.73 2.39 -1.75
N GLY A 155 12.99 3.60 -2.23
CA GLY A 155 12.00 4.43 -2.91
C GLY A 155 11.10 5.19 -1.93
N GLY A 156 9.87 5.52 -2.36
CA GLY A 156 8.93 6.31 -1.57
C GLY A 156 9.17 7.83 -1.60
N TRP A 157 10.05 8.32 -2.47
CA TRP A 157 10.42 9.74 -2.55
C TRP A 157 9.49 10.59 -3.42
N GLY A 158 8.45 9.97 -4.00
CA GLY A 158 7.50 10.63 -4.87
C GLY A 158 8.03 10.92 -6.28
N HIS A 159 7.15 11.45 -7.12
CA HIS A 159 7.31 11.54 -8.57
C HIS A 159 8.50 12.37 -9.07
N ILE A 160 9.00 13.32 -8.27
CA ILE A 160 10.14 14.17 -8.64
C ILE A 160 11.46 13.41 -8.45
N MET A 161 11.54 12.54 -7.44
CA MET A 161 12.79 11.92 -6.98
C MET A 161 12.78 10.38 -7.04
N GLY A 162 11.73 9.77 -7.60
CA GLY A 162 11.58 8.33 -7.68
C GLY A 162 10.24 7.89 -8.25
N ASP A 163 9.51 7.05 -7.51
CA ASP A 163 8.29 6.34 -7.93
C ASP A 163 8.51 5.31 -9.05
N GLU A 164 9.72 4.77 -9.19
CA GLU A 164 10.06 3.74 -10.18
C GLU A 164 9.12 2.52 -10.09
N GLY A 165 8.62 2.08 -11.24
CA GLY A 165 7.70 0.94 -11.34
C GLY A 165 6.25 1.22 -10.91
N SER A 166 5.92 2.47 -10.57
CA SER A 166 4.54 2.92 -10.30
C SER A 166 3.74 3.26 -11.57
N ALA A 167 2.44 3.49 -11.40
CA ALA A 167 1.58 4.00 -12.47
C ALA A 167 2.03 5.38 -12.98
N TRP A 168 2.49 6.27 -12.09
CA TRP A 168 3.10 7.54 -12.51
C TRP A 168 4.30 7.30 -13.42
N TRP A 169 5.23 6.44 -13.00
CA TRP A 169 6.45 6.17 -13.76
C TRP A 169 6.16 5.53 -15.11
N ILE A 170 5.22 4.58 -15.18
CA ILE A 170 4.78 3.96 -16.44
C ILE A 170 4.20 5.01 -17.39
N SER A 171 3.25 5.84 -16.92
CA SER A 171 2.65 6.91 -17.72
C SER A 171 3.68 7.92 -18.20
N HIS A 172 4.50 8.44 -17.29
CA HIS A 172 5.53 9.44 -17.60
C HIS A 172 6.55 8.88 -18.61
N ARG A 173 6.99 7.64 -18.43
CA ARG A 173 7.93 6.99 -19.34
C ARG A 173 7.32 6.82 -20.74
N ALA A 174 6.05 6.42 -20.83
CA ALA A 174 5.33 6.32 -22.10
C ALA A 174 5.29 7.67 -22.84
N MET A 175 4.88 8.72 -22.13
CA MET A 175 4.82 10.09 -22.69
C MET A 175 6.20 10.56 -23.15
N LYS A 176 7.24 10.33 -22.34
CA LYS A 176 8.61 10.74 -22.68
C LYS A 176 9.12 10.05 -23.94
N ILE A 177 8.80 8.76 -24.14
CA ILE A 177 9.19 8.02 -25.35
C ILE A 177 8.52 8.62 -26.59
N VAL A 178 7.23 8.98 -26.52
CA VAL A 178 6.53 9.63 -27.65
C VAL A 178 7.18 10.97 -28.00
N PHE A 179 7.44 11.81 -26.99
CA PHE A 179 8.08 13.12 -27.21
C PHE A 179 9.46 12.98 -27.84
N ASP A 180 10.29 12.07 -27.32
CA ASP A 180 11.64 11.85 -27.82
C ASP A 180 11.68 11.30 -29.25
N ASP A 181 10.74 10.42 -29.58
CA ASP A 181 10.64 9.83 -30.91
C ASP A 181 10.21 10.86 -31.97
N GLU A 182 9.21 11.68 -31.65
CA GLU A 182 8.72 12.75 -32.51
C GLU A 182 9.74 13.89 -32.69
N ASP A 183 10.49 14.24 -31.64
CA ASP A 183 11.58 15.23 -31.72
C ASP A 183 12.83 14.70 -32.41
N ASN A 184 12.87 13.40 -32.75
CA ASN A 184 14.07 12.71 -33.22
C ASN A 184 15.24 12.83 -32.23
N PHE A 185 14.94 13.06 -30.95
CA PHE A 185 15.93 13.13 -29.87
C PHE A 185 16.43 11.73 -29.48
N ALA A 186 15.50 10.79 -29.34
CA ALA A 186 15.81 9.37 -29.17
C ALA A 186 14.70 8.53 -29.81
N LYS A 187 15.04 7.74 -30.83
CA LYS A 187 14.07 6.92 -31.54
C LYS A 187 13.54 5.78 -30.67
N SER A 188 12.22 5.59 -30.71
CA SER A 188 11.57 4.48 -30.03
C SER A 188 11.92 3.16 -30.72
N GLN A 189 12.11 2.10 -29.93
CA GLN A 189 12.31 0.75 -30.45
C GLN A 189 11.03 0.18 -31.09
N PHE A 190 9.87 0.68 -30.65
CA PHE A 190 8.55 0.20 -31.06
C PHE A 190 7.68 1.37 -31.55
N PRO A 191 6.65 1.12 -32.39
CA PRO A 191 5.72 2.16 -32.83
C PRO A 191 5.08 2.92 -31.65
N THR A 192 4.98 4.24 -31.77
CA THR A 192 4.47 5.14 -30.72
C THR A 192 3.01 5.53 -30.91
N ASN A 193 2.39 5.17 -32.05
CA ASN A 193 1.06 5.62 -32.48
C ASN A 193 -0.04 5.29 -31.45
N THR A 194 -0.04 4.07 -30.91
CA THR A 194 -1.02 3.64 -29.90
C THR A 194 -0.92 4.51 -28.65
N VAL A 195 0.29 4.68 -28.11
CA VAL A 195 0.54 5.48 -26.90
C VAL A 195 0.16 6.94 -27.13
N TRP A 196 0.50 7.50 -28.29
CA TRP A 196 0.10 8.87 -28.64
C TRP A 196 -1.41 9.05 -28.70
N GLN A 197 -2.14 8.10 -29.32
CA GLN A 197 -3.60 8.14 -29.37
C GLN A 197 -4.22 8.07 -27.96
N LEU A 198 -3.71 7.21 -27.09
CA LEU A 198 -4.14 7.12 -25.70
C LEU A 198 -3.87 8.41 -24.92
N MET A 199 -2.74 9.09 -25.18
CA MET A 199 -2.42 10.39 -24.58
C MET A 199 -3.42 11.45 -25.00
N LYS A 200 -3.71 11.57 -26.30
CA LYS A 200 -4.71 12.52 -26.82
C LYS A 200 -6.06 12.35 -26.15
N GLU A 201 -6.54 11.11 -26.07
CA GLU A 201 -7.81 10.79 -25.43
C GLU A 201 -7.81 11.00 -23.92
N HIS A 202 -6.69 10.71 -23.23
CA HIS A 202 -6.60 10.84 -21.78
C HIS A 202 -6.55 12.30 -21.34
N PHE A 203 -5.74 13.11 -22.01
CA PHE A 203 -5.54 14.52 -21.67
C PHE A 203 -6.50 15.45 -22.42
N SER A 204 -7.29 14.94 -23.38
CA SER A 204 -8.16 15.74 -24.26
C SER A 204 -7.37 16.80 -25.03
N VAL A 205 -6.31 16.34 -25.72
CA VAL A 205 -5.34 17.16 -26.45
C VAL A 205 -5.18 16.69 -27.89
N GLU A 206 -4.77 17.58 -28.79
CA GLU A 206 -4.52 17.23 -30.20
C GLU A 206 -3.02 17.28 -30.55
N THR A 207 -2.25 18.11 -29.84
CA THR A 207 -0.82 18.31 -30.09
C THR A 207 0.02 18.13 -28.82
N ARG A 208 1.33 17.90 -28.98
CA ARG A 208 2.26 17.81 -27.85
C ARG A 208 2.36 19.11 -27.03
N LEU A 209 2.05 20.26 -27.63
CA LEU A 209 2.08 21.56 -26.94
C LEU A 209 0.91 21.71 -25.95
N ASP A 210 -0.25 21.13 -26.26
CA ASP A 210 -1.42 21.18 -25.40
C ASP A 210 -1.19 20.45 -24.06
N LEU A 211 -0.26 19.48 -24.03
CA LEU A 211 0.13 18.77 -22.81
C LEU A 211 0.88 19.64 -21.80
N LEU A 212 1.49 20.75 -22.22
CA LEU A 212 2.29 21.59 -21.32
C LEU A 212 1.43 22.16 -20.18
N ASP A 213 0.17 22.50 -20.44
CA ASP A 213 -0.74 23.01 -19.40
C ASP A 213 -0.96 21.96 -18.29
N HIS A 214 -1.10 20.68 -18.67
CA HIS A 214 -1.16 19.57 -17.72
C HIS A 214 0.17 19.34 -16.98
N CYS A 215 1.32 19.53 -17.63
CA CYS A 215 2.62 19.35 -16.99
C CYS A 215 2.96 20.44 -15.97
N TYR A 216 2.37 21.63 -16.10
CA TYR A 216 2.68 22.79 -15.25
C TYR A 216 1.45 23.28 -14.47
N ALA A 217 0.64 24.15 -15.07
CA ALA A 217 -0.38 24.91 -14.35
C ALA A 217 -1.52 24.04 -13.80
N LYS A 218 -1.84 22.93 -14.48
CA LYS A 218 -2.91 21.98 -14.12
C LYS A 218 -2.36 20.63 -13.69
N PHE A 219 -1.15 20.59 -13.13
CA PHE A 219 -0.54 19.33 -12.74
C PHE A 219 -1.37 18.59 -11.68
N ASP A 220 -1.79 17.38 -12.03
CA ASP A 220 -2.51 16.45 -11.16
C ASP A 220 -1.87 15.06 -11.31
N LYS A 221 -1.05 14.67 -10.32
CA LYS A 221 -0.33 13.39 -10.34
C LYS A 221 -1.26 12.18 -10.49
N PRO A 222 -2.35 12.02 -9.68
CA PRO A 222 -3.33 10.96 -9.90
C PRO A 222 -3.88 10.91 -11.33
N PHE A 223 -4.23 12.06 -11.91
CA PHE A 223 -4.74 12.13 -13.29
C PHE A 223 -3.71 11.63 -14.29
N PHE A 224 -2.44 12.07 -14.20
CA PHE A 224 -1.35 11.58 -15.05
C PHE A 224 -1.13 10.07 -14.90
N ALA A 225 -1.06 9.58 -13.66
CA ALA A 225 -0.90 8.16 -13.39
C ALA A 225 -2.07 7.33 -13.93
N GLY A 226 -3.26 7.93 -14.11
CA GLY A 226 -4.43 7.31 -14.72
C GLY A 226 -4.20 6.77 -16.14
N LEU A 227 -3.29 7.38 -16.92
CA LEU A 227 -2.93 6.89 -18.26
C LEU A 227 -2.42 5.44 -18.21
N CYS A 228 -1.78 5.02 -17.11
CA CYS A 228 -1.27 3.66 -16.91
C CYS A 228 -2.35 2.58 -17.09
N HIS A 229 -3.62 2.87 -16.76
CA HIS A 229 -4.70 1.91 -16.98
C HIS A 229 -4.93 1.66 -18.47
N LYS A 230 -4.97 2.72 -19.28
CA LYS A 230 -5.11 2.61 -20.74
C LYS A 230 -3.91 1.89 -21.37
N LEU A 231 -2.70 2.18 -20.88
CA LEU A 231 -1.48 1.49 -21.30
C LEU A 231 -1.49 0.00 -20.93
N ALA A 232 -2.05 -0.37 -19.78
CA ALA A 232 -2.20 -1.77 -19.39
C ALA A 232 -3.12 -2.53 -20.35
N VAL A 233 -4.25 -1.93 -20.73
CA VAL A 233 -5.18 -2.51 -21.71
C VAL A 233 -4.48 -2.72 -23.06
N ALA A 234 -3.80 -1.69 -23.57
CA ALA A 234 -3.04 -1.81 -24.82
C ALA A 234 -1.93 -2.89 -24.77
N ALA A 235 -1.25 -3.04 -23.63
CA ALA A 235 -0.26 -4.10 -23.45
C ALA A 235 -0.87 -5.51 -23.50
N VAL A 236 -2.06 -5.68 -22.91
CA VAL A 236 -2.85 -6.93 -22.99
C VAL A 236 -3.28 -7.20 -24.42
N ASP A 237 -3.66 -6.17 -25.17
CA ASP A 237 -4.05 -6.27 -26.59
C ASP A 237 -2.85 -6.45 -27.55
N GLY A 238 -1.63 -6.51 -27.01
CA GLY A 238 -0.43 -6.87 -27.77
C GLY A 238 0.43 -5.69 -28.24
N ASP A 239 0.18 -4.46 -27.78
CA ASP A 239 1.03 -3.32 -28.12
C ASP A 239 2.45 -3.50 -27.53
N PRO A 240 3.50 -3.59 -28.37
CA PRO A 240 4.84 -3.97 -27.91
C PRO A 240 5.51 -2.89 -27.06
N LEU A 241 5.20 -1.61 -27.30
CA LEU A 241 5.73 -0.52 -26.47
C LEU A 241 5.13 -0.59 -25.06
N CYS A 242 3.82 -0.81 -24.96
CA CYS A 242 3.14 -0.96 -23.68
C CYS A 242 3.62 -2.20 -22.92
N GLN A 243 3.82 -3.35 -23.60
CA GLN A 243 4.42 -4.54 -22.97
C GLN A 243 5.83 -4.27 -22.43
N GLN A 244 6.66 -3.55 -23.18
CA GLN A 244 7.99 -3.17 -22.74
C GLN A 244 7.96 -2.26 -21.51
N LEU A 245 7.05 -1.29 -21.45
CA LEU A 245 6.87 -0.40 -20.29
C LEU A 245 6.58 -1.18 -19.01
N PHE A 246 5.66 -2.16 -19.05
CA PHE A 246 5.35 -3.00 -17.89
C PHE A 246 6.49 -3.97 -17.56
N THR A 247 7.21 -4.49 -18.56
CA THR A 247 8.41 -5.30 -18.34
C THR A 247 9.47 -4.49 -17.58
N ASP A 248 9.73 -3.26 -17.99
CA ASP A 248 10.67 -2.38 -17.30
C ASP A 248 10.19 -2.01 -15.88
N ALA A 249 8.89 -1.78 -15.69
CA ALA A 249 8.32 -1.55 -14.36
C ALA A 249 8.50 -2.76 -13.44
N GLY A 250 8.25 -3.98 -13.93
CA GLY A 250 8.48 -5.22 -13.18
C GLY A 250 9.94 -5.38 -12.77
N ARG A 251 10.88 -5.03 -13.66
CA ARG A 251 12.32 -5.01 -13.35
C ARG A 251 12.64 -4.07 -12.19
N LEU A 252 12.10 -2.84 -12.22
CA LEU A 252 12.35 -1.82 -11.18
C LEU A 252 11.77 -2.23 -9.83
N LEU A 253 10.58 -2.84 -9.83
CA LEU A 253 9.95 -3.38 -8.62
C LEU A 253 10.77 -4.51 -7.99
N ALA A 254 11.34 -5.41 -8.80
CA ALA A 254 12.26 -6.44 -8.31
C ALA A 254 13.55 -5.83 -7.73
N ARG A 255 14.12 -4.79 -8.35
CA ARG A 255 15.30 -4.08 -7.80
C ARG A 255 15.04 -3.51 -6.41
N ALA A 256 13.85 -2.99 -6.16
CA ALA A 256 13.50 -2.46 -4.85
C ALA A 256 13.50 -3.56 -3.77
N ILE A 257 13.05 -4.78 -4.09
CA ILE A 257 13.17 -5.94 -3.20
C ILE A 257 14.65 -6.29 -3.00
N ILE A 258 15.41 -6.46 -4.09
CA ILE A 258 16.83 -6.83 -4.05
C ILE A 258 17.63 -5.86 -3.16
N ALA A 259 17.36 -4.55 -3.27
CA ALA A 259 18.01 -3.52 -2.46
C ALA A 259 17.80 -3.70 -0.94
N LEU A 260 16.69 -4.33 -0.53
CA LEU A 260 16.34 -4.56 0.87
C LEU A 260 16.78 -5.94 1.39
N LEU A 261 17.04 -6.92 0.51
CA LEU A 261 17.42 -8.28 0.92
C LEU A 261 18.61 -8.35 1.90
N PRO A 262 19.70 -7.54 1.75
CA PRO A 262 20.83 -7.57 2.69
C PRO A 262 20.48 -7.14 4.13
N ARG A 263 19.29 -6.55 4.35
CA ARG A 263 18.83 -6.07 5.65
C ARG A 263 17.81 -7.00 6.31
N VAL A 264 17.39 -8.07 5.63
CA VAL A 264 16.43 -9.05 6.15
C VAL A 264 17.08 -9.83 7.29
N SER A 265 16.41 -9.87 8.46
CA SER A 265 16.90 -10.65 9.58
C SER A 265 16.65 -12.16 9.40
N GLU A 266 17.51 -12.99 9.99
CA GLU A 266 17.35 -14.45 9.96
C GLU A 266 16.02 -14.91 10.57
N GLU A 267 15.55 -14.22 11.62
CA GLU A 267 14.27 -14.52 12.27
C GLU A 267 13.08 -14.37 11.30
N LEU A 268 13.13 -13.37 10.42
CA LEU A 268 12.06 -13.09 9.46
C LEU A 268 11.93 -14.19 8.39
N VAL A 269 13.01 -14.93 8.12
CA VAL A 269 13.08 -15.98 7.10
C VAL A 269 13.30 -17.38 7.70
N ARG A 270 13.13 -17.54 9.02
CA ARG A 270 13.33 -18.81 9.72
C ARG A 270 12.46 -19.95 9.18
N SER A 271 11.31 -19.64 8.59
CA SER A 271 10.44 -20.61 7.90
C SER A 271 10.95 -21.04 6.53
N GLY A 272 12.07 -20.49 6.05
CA GLY A 272 12.61 -20.72 4.71
C GLY A 272 12.00 -19.82 3.62
N GLU A 273 11.11 -18.88 3.97
CA GLU A 273 10.47 -17.96 3.03
C GLU A 273 10.38 -16.53 3.60
N LEU A 274 10.60 -15.52 2.75
CA LEU A 274 10.28 -14.11 3.02
C LEU A 274 8.90 -13.78 2.44
N SER A 275 7.98 -13.30 3.29
CA SER A 275 6.68 -12.78 2.84
C SER A 275 6.81 -11.35 2.34
N ILE A 276 6.35 -11.12 1.11
CA ILE A 276 6.30 -9.80 0.47
C ILE A 276 4.86 -9.43 0.21
N VAL A 277 4.37 -8.35 0.82
CA VAL A 277 3.00 -7.84 0.60
C VAL A 277 3.02 -6.88 -0.57
N CYS A 278 2.29 -7.22 -1.63
CA CYS A 278 2.12 -6.38 -2.81
C CYS A 278 0.85 -5.54 -2.67
N VAL A 279 1.01 -4.22 -2.60
CA VAL A 279 -0.09 -3.27 -2.43
C VAL A 279 -0.13 -2.30 -3.61
N GLY A 280 -1.33 -1.94 -4.07
CA GLY A 280 -1.53 -0.95 -5.13
C GLY A 280 -1.97 -1.54 -6.46
N SER A 281 -2.62 -0.71 -7.28
CA SER A 281 -3.35 -1.13 -8.48
C SER A 281 -2.48 -1.66 -9.61
N VAL A 282 -1.18 -1.34 -9.65
CA VAL A 282 -0.28 -1.82 -10.71
C VAL A 282 -0.08 -3.33 -10.60
N TRP A 283 -0.22 -3.92 -9.41
CA TRP A 283 -0.17 -5.37 -9.20
C TRP A 283 -1.34 -6.15 -9.81
N LEU A 284 -2.40 -5.46 -10.25
CA LEU A 284 -3.46 -6.08 -11.06
C LEU A 284 -2.92 -6.50 -12.44
N SER A 285 -1.85 -5.85 -12.90
CA SER A 285 -1.13 -6.15 -14.13
C SER A 285 0.04 -7.10 -13.91
N TRP A 286 0.00 -7.97 -12.88
CA TRP A 286 1.11 -8.87 -12.55
C TRP A 286 1.65 -9.65 -13.75
N GLU A 287 0.79 -10.21 -14.60
CA GLU A 287 1.24 -10.98 -15.77
C GLU A 287 2.07 -10.13 -16.76
N LEU A 288 1.83 -8.82 -16.85
CA LEU A 288 2.65 -7.90 -17.65
C LEU A 288 3.99 -7.56 -16.98
N LEU A 289 4.03 -7.51 -15.65
CA LEU A 289 5.24 -7.20 -14.85
C LEU A 289 6.19 -8.41 -14.73
N LYS A 290 5.60 -9.61 -14.73
CA LYS A 290 6.21 -10.87 -14.31
C LYS A 290 7.52 -11.19 -15.04
N MET A 291 7.57 -11.00 -16.36
CA MET A 291 8.77 -11.27 -17.14
C MET A 291 9.96 -10.43 -16.66
N GLY A 292 9.79 -9.11 -16.53
CA GLY A 292 10.84 -8.21 -16.07
C GLY A 292 11.20 -8.44 -14.61
N PHE A 293 10.20 -8.70 -13.77
CA PHE A 293 10.39 -9.01 -12.36
C PHE A 293 11.26 -10.26 -12.16
N ILE A 294 10.88 -11.39 -12.79
CA ILE A 294 11.60 -12.66 -12.68
C ILE A 294 13.03 -12.52 -13.21
N LYS A 295 13.19 -11.88 -14.38
CA LYS A 295 14.50 -11.68 -14.99
C LYS A 295 15.45 -10.95 -14.04
N GLU A 296 14.97 -9.91 -13.37
CA GLU A 296 15.78 -9.17 -12.41
C GLU A 296 16.04 -9.95 -11.12
N MET A 297 15.03 -10.62 -10.55
CA MET A 297 15.20 -11.45 -9.36
C MET A 297 16.26 -12.53 -9.55
N ASN A 298 16.33 -13.13 -10.75
CA ASN A 298 17.32 -14.14 -11.11
C ASN A 298 18.76 -13.62 -11.18
N THR A 299 18.98 -12.29 -11.14
CA THR A 299 20.33 -11.71 -11.08
C THR A 299 20.95 -11.78 -9.67
N THR A 300 20.15 -12.14 -8.66
CA THR A 300 20.56 -12.17 -7.25
C THR A 300 20.36 -13.56 -6.67
N THR A 301 21.38 -14.09 -5.99
CA THR A 301 21.27 -15.35 -5.24
C THR A 301 20.51 -15.12 -3.94
N ILE A 302 19.49 -15.94 -3.67
CA ILE A 302 18.65 -15.87 -2.47
C ILE A 302 18.64 -17.25 -1.82
N THR A 303 18.90 -17.32 -0.51
CA THR A 303 18.99 -18.58 0.25
C THR A 303 17.66 -19.05 0.83
N TYR A 304 16.59 -18.29 0.60
CA TYR A 304 15.22 -18.55 1.03
C TYR A 304 14.24 -18.23 -0.11
N GLY A 305 13.03 -18.80 -0.05
CA GLY A 305 11.97 -18.49 -1.02
C GLY A 305 11.41 -17.08 -0.82
N LEU A 306 10.86 -16.49 -1.86
CA LEU A 306 10.04 -15.27 -1.74
C LEU A 306 8.60 -15.60 -2.07
N THR A 307 7.68 -15.18 -1.21
CA THR A 307 6.25 -15.41 -1.38
C THR A 307 5.56 -14.06 -1.51
N LEU A 308 5.07 -13.72 -2.71
CA LEU A 308 4.30 -12.50 -2.92
C LEU A 308 2.83 -12.73 -2.59
N LYS A 309 2.32 -11.84 -1.74
CA LYS A 309 1.00 -11.89 -1.14
C LYS A 309 0.21 -10.66 -1.57
N ARG A 310 -1.05 -10.86 -1.95
CA ARG A 310 -2.01 -9.78 -2.16
C ARG A 310 -2.99 -9.78 -1.00
N LEU A 311 -3.28 -8.61 -0.46
CA LEU A 311 -4.27 -8.47 0.61
C LEU A 311 -5.67 -8.78 0.09
N THR A 312 -6.41 -9.61 0.82
CA THR A 312 -7.85 -9.89 0.61
C THR A 312 -8.71 -9.10 1.60
N GLN A 313 -8.08 -8.52 2.62
CA GLN A 313 -8.69 -7.63 3.59
C GLN A 313 -8.11 -6.22 3.49
N THR A 314 -8.78 -5.26 4.11
CA THR A 314 -8.29 -3.88 4.21
C THR A 314 -7.06 -3.79 5.12
N MET A 315 -6.09 -2.94 4.77
CA MET A 315 -4.95 -2.58 5.62
C MET A 315 -5.38 -1.91 6.93
N ALA A 316 -6.62 -1.39 6.98
CA ALA A 316 -7.22 -0.88 8.21
C ALA A 316 -7.28 -1.97 9.28
N LEU A 317 -7.32 -3.26 8.90
CA LEU A 317 -7.23 -4.38 9.83
C LEU A 317 -5.85 -4.48 10.49
N GLY A 318 -4.77 -4.28 9.75
CA GLY A 318 -3.43 -4.16 10.32
C GLY A 318 -3.31 -2.94 11.25
N ALA A 319 -3.92 -1.81 10.90
CA ALA A 319 -4.00 -0.66 11.80
C ALA A 319 -4.73 -1.00 13.11
N THR A 320 -5.85 -1.73 13.05
CA THR A 320 -6.57 -2.24 14.22
C THR A 320 -5.70 -3.18 15.06
N TYR A 321 -4.93 -4.08 14.44
CA TYR A 321 -4.03 -4.98 15.17
C TYR A 321 -2.92 -4.23 15.91
N LEU A 322 -2.33 -3.21 15.29
CA LEU A 322 -1.35 -2.34 15.94
C LEU A 322 -1.97 -1.55 17.09
N ALA A 323 -3.21 -1.08 16.91
CA ALA A 323 -3.98 -0.39 17.94
C ALA A 323 -4.23 -1.28 19.16
N ALA A 324 -4.59 -2.55 18.92
CA ALA A 324 -4.80 -3.55 19.97
C ALA A 324 -3.50 -3.91 20.69
N ASP A 325 -2.40 -4.11 19.96
CA ASP A 325 -1.08 -4.40 20.54
C ASP A 325 -0.60 -3.27 21.45
N ALA A 326 -0.81 -2.01 21.06
CA ALA A 326 -0.37 -0.85 21.83
C ALA A 326 -1.08 -0.67 23.18
N ILE A 327 -2.27 -1.26 23.34
CA ILE A 327 -3.02 -1.27 24.60
C ILE A 327 -3.02 -2.66 25.26
N GLU A 328 -2.14 -3.57 24.81
CA GLU A 328 -2.03 -4.94 25.29
C GLU A 328 -3.37 -5.72 25.25
N PHE A 329 -4.25 -5.36 24.30
CA PHE A 329 -5.53 -6.02 24.13
C PHE A 329 -5.38 -7.22 23.18
N ASN A 330 -5.71 -8.41 23.68
CA ASN A 330 -5.66 -9.64 22.90
C ASN A 330 -6.85 -9.72 21.93
N LEU A 331 -6.74 -9.03 20.79
CA LEU A 331 -7.70 -9.13 19.69
C LEU A 331 -7.44 -10.42 18.90
N PRO A 332 -8.42 -11.34 18.76
CA PRO A 332 -8.26 -12.54 17.94
C PRO A 332 -7.87 -12.21 16.49
N ARG A 333 -6.91 -12.96 15.93
CA ARG A 333 -6.36 -12.73 14.58
C ARG A 333 -6.29 -14.03 13.80
N ASP A 334 -6.69 -13.97 12.53
CA ASP A 334 -6.52 -15.06 11.57
C ASP A 334 -5.81 -14.52 10.31
N TYR A 335 -4.49 -14.42 10.40
CA TYR A 335 -3.66 -13.84 9.34
C TYR A 335 -3.81 -14.57 8.00
N ALA A 336 -4.13 -15.87 8.00
CA ALA A 336 -4.27 -16.66 6.78
C ALA A 336 -5.46 -16.22 5.92
N LYS A 337 -6.47 -15.57 6.52
CA LYS A 337 -7.63 -15.01 5.79
C LYS A 337 -7.38 -13.63 5.22
N ASN A 338 -6.25 -12.99 5.56
CA ASN A 338 -5.99 -11.59 5.22
C ASN A 338 -5.28 -11.42 3.88
N TYR A 339 -4.81 -12.51 3.27
CA TYR A 339 -4.10 -12.47 2.00
C TYR A 339 -4.31 -13.72 1.15
N GLU A 340 -4.04 -13.58 -0.15
CA GLU A 340 -3.82 -14.68 -1.09
C GLU A 340 -2.35 -14.67 -1.55
N ILE A 341 -1.82 -15.85 -1.88
CA ILE A 341 -0.50 -15.98 -2.52
C ILE A 341 -0.72 -16.07 -4.02
N PHE A 342 -0.13 -15.14 -4.78
CA PHE A 342 -0.26 -15.14 -6.24
C PHE A 342 1.05 -15.49 -6.96
N TYR A 343 2.18 -15.48 -6.26
CA TYR A 343 3.45 -15.94 -6.82
C TYR A 343 4.43 -16.40 -5.73
N LYS A 344 5.19 -17.44 -6.04
CA LYS A 344 6.34 -17.88 -5.26
C LYS A 344 7.57 -17.90 -6.14
N HIS A 345 8.64 -17.28 -5.68
CA HIS A 345 9.95 -17.33 -6.31
C HIS A 345 10.87 -18.22 -5.49
N HIS A 346 11.41 -19.26 -6.12
CA HIS A 346 12.46 -20.07 -5.56
C HIS A 346 13.64 -19.98 -6.51
N ASN A 347 14.80 -19.58 -6.01
CA ASN A 347 16.01 -19.72 -6.79
C ASN A 347 16.52 -21.15 -6.60
N SER A 348 16.55 -21.92 -7.67
CA SER A 348 17.21 -23.22 -7.66
C SER A 348 18.69 -22.96 -7.41
N ILE A 349 19.18 -23.26 -6.21
CA ILE A 349 20.59 -23.61 -6.06
C ILE A 349 20.77 -24.74 -7.06
N ALA A 350 21.55 -24.51 -8.12
CA ALA A 350 22.02 -25.59 -8.97
C ALA A 350 22.72 -26.56 -8.02
N VAL A 351 22.06 -27.66 -7.71
CA VAL A 351 22.69 -28.82 -7.10
C VAL A 351 23.66 -29.28 -8.17
N ASN A 352 24.90 -28.75 -8.13
CA ASN A 352 26.01 -29.36 -8.82
C ASN A 352 26.10 -30.76 -8.25
N GLY A 353 25.55 -31.71 -9.00
CA GLY A 353 25.64 -33.12 -8.70
C GLY A 353 27.11 -33.46 -8.58
N ASN A 354 27.55 -33.74 -7.35
CA ASN A 354 28.73 -34.54 -7.14
C ASN A 354 28.42 -35.91 -7.73
N GLY A 355 28.81 -36.09 -9.00
CA GLY A 355 28.99 -37.41 -9.59
C GLY A 355 30.13 -38.08 -8.84
N ILE A 356 29.76 -38.89 -7.86
CA ILE A 356 30.57 -40.00 -7.39
C ILE A 356 29.95 -41.23 -8.07
N GLU A 357 30.52 -41.60 -9.21
CA GLU A 357 30.96 -42.96 -9.57
C GLU A 357 31.73 -42.93 -10.89
#